data_AF-A0A067DTS2-F1
#
_entry.id   AF-A0A067DTS2-F1
#
_cell.length_a   1.000
_cell.length_b   1.000
_cell.length_c   1.000
_cell.angle_alpha   90.00
_cell.angle_beta   90.00
_cell.angle_gamma   90.00
#
_symmetry.space_group_name_H-M   'P 1'
#
loop_
_entity.id
_entity.type
_entity.pdbx_description
1 polymer ?
#
loop_
_entity_poly.entity_id
_entity_poly.type
_entity_poly.pdbx_seq_one_letter_code
_entity_poly.pdbx_strand_id
1 'polypeptide(L)'
;MTTKILIVQILTLCSIILPKANSVVFKYPAVFNFGDSNSDTGELAAGLGFTLDPVYGRTHFKASSGRFCDGRLIVDFLSKFNNI
;
A
#
# COMPACT_ATOMS: atom_id res chain seq x y z
N MET A 1 4.42 31.49 -38.88
CA MET A 1 4.78 30.10 -39.26
C MET A 1 6.11 29.71 -38.60
N THR A 2 7.17 30.50 -38.80
CA THR A 2 8.52 30.28 -38.26
C THR A 2 8.60 30.22 -36.73
N THR A 3 7.92 31.12 -36.02
CA THR A 3 7.89 31.13 -34.54
C THR A 3 7.26 29.87 -33.95
N LYS A 4 6.21 29.33 -34.58
CA LYS A 4 5.58 28.06 -34.16
C LYS A 4 6.52 26.87 -34.35
N ILE A 5 7.25 26.85 -35.48
CA ILE A 5 8.24 25.81 -35.78
C ILE A 5 9.38 25.84 -34.75
N LEU A 6 9.87 27.04 -34.41
CA LEU A 6 10.94 27.22 -33.42
C LEU A 6 10.52 26.73 -32.04
N ILE A 7 9.29 27.04 -31.60
CA ILE A 7 8.76 26.55 -30.32
C ILE A 7 8.70 25.02 -30.29
N VAL A 8 8.22 24.39 -31.38
CA VAL A 8 8.16 22.92 -31.46
C VAL A 8 9.56 22.31 -31.38
N GLN A 9 10.54 22.89 -32.08
CA GLN A 9 11.93 22.43 -32.04
C GLN A 9 12.53 22.52 -30.63
N ILE A 10 12.29 23.64 -29.93
CA ILE A 10 12.73 23.83 -28.54
C ILE A 10 12.09 22.79 -27.61
N LEU A 11 10.78 22.56 -27.72
CA LEU A 11 10.09 21.56 -26.89
C LEU A 11 10.61 20.15 -27.15
N THR A 12 10.81 19.77 -28.42
CA THR A 12 11.37 18.45 -28.76
C THR A 12 12.79 18.30 -28.23
N LEU A 13 13.61 19.34 -28.31
CA LEU A 13 14.97 19.33 -27.79
C LEU A 13 14.97 19.22 -26.26
N CYS A 14 14.12 19.97 -25.57
CA CYS A 14 13.94 19.87 -24.12
C CYS A 14 13.51 18.46 -23.68
N SER A 15 12.59 17.81 -24.40
CA SER A 15 12.15 16.45 -24.07
C SER A 15 13.24 15.38 -24.23
N ILE A 16 14.22 15.60 -25.12
CA ILE A 16 15.34 14.67 -25.34
C ILE A 16 16.45 14.89 -24.29
N ILE A 17 16.68 16.14 -23.87
CA ILE A 17 17.77 16.50 -22.96
C ILE A 17 17.39 16.28 -21.49
N LEU A 18 16.09 16.31 -21.15
CA LEU A 18 15.65 16.07 -19.79
C LEU A 18 15.99 14.63 -19.34
N PRO A 19 16.74 14.44 -18.24
CA PRO A 19 17.05 13.12 -17.74
C PRO A 19 15.77 12.39 -17.35
N LYS A 20 15.64 11.14 -17.79
CA LYS A 20 14.53 10.27 -17.37
C LYS A 20 14.69 9.98 -15.88
N ALA A 21 13.74 10.42 -15.07
CA ALA A 21 13.70 10.02 -13.66
C ALA A 21 13.47 8.50 -13.59
N ASN A 22 14.47 7.77 -13.09
CA ASN A 22 14.31 6.37 -12.74
C ASN A 22 13.76 6.32 -11.32
N SER A 23 12.59 5.72 -11.12
CA SER A 23 12.13 5.41 -9.79
C SER A 23 13.07 4.35 -9.19
N VAL A 24 13.55 4.61 -7.97
CA VAL A 24 14.21 3.56 -7.18
C VAL A 24 13.11 2.66 -6.66
N VAL A 25 13.08 1.41 -7.10
CA VAL A 25 12.18 0.39 -6.54
C VAL A 25 12.80 -0.09 -5.23
N PHE A 26 12.30 0.45 -4.11
CA PHE A 26 12.63 -0.10 -2.80
C PHE A 26 11.91 -1.44 -2.62
N LYS A 27 12.68 -2.52 -2.47
CA LYS A 27 12.16 -3.83 -2.04
C LYS A 27 12.27 -3.91 -0.53
N TYR A 28 11.17 -3.65 0.15
CA TYR A 28 11.10 -3.81 1.60
C TYR A 28 10.76 -5.28 1.90
N PRO A 29 11.63 -6.06 2.56
CA PRO A 29 11.37 -7.48 2.80
C PRO A 29 10.33 -7.73 3.90
N ALA A 30 10.02 -6.72 4.71
CA ALA A 30 9.07 -6.80 5.81
C ALA A 30 8.54 -5.41 6.20
N VAL A 31 7.39 -5.39 6.87
CA VAL A 31 6.82 -4.22 7.54
C VAL A 31 6.65 -4.55 9.02
N PHE A 32 7.12 -3.65 9.88
CA PHE A 32 6.83 -3.70 11.30
C PHE A 32 5.72 -2.68 11.59
N ASN A 33 4.59 -3.17 12.05
CA ASN A 33 3.45 -2.35 12.45
C ASN A 33 3.33 -2.34 13.97
N PHE A 34 3.19 -1.15 14.55
CA PHE A 34 2.91 -0.95 15.97
C PHE A 34 1.61 -0.17 16.08
N GLY A 35 0.78 -0.50 17.06
CA GLY A 35 -0.48 0.22 17.24
C GLY A 35 -1.46 -0.48 18.17
N ASP A 36 -2.73 -0.33 17.83
CA ASP A 36 -3.86 -0.85 18.58
C ASP A 36 -4.73 -1.76 17.69
N SER A 37 -5.99 -1.97 18.09
CA SER A 37 -6.95 -2.81 17.40
C SER A 37 -7.19 -2.43 15.92
N ASN A 38 -6.91 -1.20 15.50
CA ASN A 38 -7.07 -0.76 14.11
C ASN A 38 -5.98 -1.29 13.17
N SER A 39 -4.86 -1.76 13.72
CA SER A 39 -3.75 -2.34 12.95
C SER A 39 -3.38 -3.75 13.39
N ASP A 40 -3.96 -4.25 14.48
CA ASP A 40 -3.80 -5.62 14.96
C ASP A 40 -4.40 -6.65 13.98
N THR A 41 -3.54 -7.49 13.41
CA THR A 41 -3.93 -8.54 12.46
C THR A 41 -4.25 -9.90 13.12
N GLY A 42 -4.26 -9.96 14.46
CA GLY A 42 -4.55 -11.17 15.24
C GLY A 42 -3.58 -11.41 16.41
N GLU A 43 -2.68 -10.47 16.70
CA GLU A 43 -1.68 -10.55 17.76
C GLU A 43 -2.33 -10.65 19.15
N LEU A 44 -3.38 -9.87 19.46
CA LEU A 44 -4.06 -10.00 20.75
C LEU A 44 -4.68 -11.40 20.92
N ALA A 45 -5.30 -11.93 19.86
CA ALA A 45 -5.90 -13.25 19.87
C ALA A 45 -4.84 -14.35 20.04
N ALA A 46 -3.70 -14.25 19.34
CA ALA A 46 -2.61 -15.21 19.41
C ALA A 46 -1.81 -15.13 20.72
N GLY A 47 -1.54 -13.92 21.22
CA GLY A 47 -0.68 -13.68 22.38
C GLY A 47 -1.36 -13.89 23.72
N LEU A 48 -2.64 -13.51 23.84
CA LEU A 48 -3.40 -13.59 25.10
C LEU A 48 -4.56 -14.59 25.05
N GLY A 49 -4.76 -15.32 23.95
CA GLY A 49 -5.91 -16.22 23.78
C GLY A 49 -7.25 -15.50 23.72
N PHE A 50 -7.24 -14.21 23.37
CA PHE A 50 -8.46 -13.40 23.31
C PHE A 50 -9.33 -13.88 22.15
N THR A 51 -10.52 -14.40 22.46
CA THR A 51 -11.45 -14.88 21.43
C THR A 51 -12.39 -13.76 21.03
N LEU A 52 -12.30 -13.33 19.78
CA LEU A 52 -13.22 -12.36 19.20
C LEU A 52 -14.47 -13.04 18.65
N ASP A 53 -15.60 -12.33 18.75
CA ASP A 53 -16.89 -12.76 18.24
C ASP A 53 -16.79 -13.16 16.74
N PRO A 54 -17.40 -14.28 16.31
CA PRO A 54 -17.45 -14.68 14.91
C PRO A 54 -17.99 -13.62 13.93
N VAL A 55 -18.62 -12.53 14.42
CA VAL A 55 -19.02 -11.40 13.57
C VAL A 55 -17.84 -10.67 12.94
N TYR A 56 -16.64 -10.78 13.48
CA TYR A 56 -15.44 -10.18 12.90
C TYR A 56 -14.85 -11.08 11.79
N GLY A 57 -14.54 -10.50 10.63
CA GLY A 57 -14.03 -11.20 9.44
C GLY A 57 -15.06 -11.76 8.45
N ARG A 58 -16.38 -11.56 8.64
CA ARG A 58 -17.43 -12.09 7.74
C ARG A 58 -17.40 -11.47 6.35
N THR A 59 -17.11 -10.18 6.23
CA THR A 59 -17.11 -9.51 4.92
C THR A 59 -15.98 -10.03 4.03
N HIS A 60 -14.77 -10.21 4.56
CA HIS A 60 -13.59 -10.62 3.76
C HIS A 60 -13.15 -12.08 3.96
N PHE A 61 -12.90 -12.51 5.19
CA PHE A 61 -12.28 -13.80 5.51
C PHE A 61 -13.27 -14.96 5.58
N LYS A 62 -14.58 -14.66 5.74
CA LYS A 62 -15.66 -15.66 5.89
C LYS A 62 -15.52 -16.55 7.13
N ALA A 63 -14.70 -16.13 8.10
CA ALA A 63 -14.47 -16.77 9.39
C ALA A 63 -13.95 -15.71 10.38
N SER A 64 -13.92 -16.05 11.68
CA SER A 64 -13.27 -15.20 12.69
C SER A 64 -11.80 -14.98 12.31
N SER A 65 -11.42 -13.72 12.11
CA SER A 65 -10.08 -13.36 11.65
C SER A 65 -9.11 -13.05 12.79
N GLY A 66 -9.58 -13.01 14.03
CA GLY A 66 -8.80 -12.50 15.17
C GLY A 66 -8.56 -10.99 15.14
N ARG A 67 -9.21 -10.25 14.22
CA ARG A 67 -9.09 -8.80 14.06
C ARG A 67 -10.33 -8.10 14.56
N PHE A 68 -10.21 -6.89 15.10
CA PHE A 68 -11.36 -6.04 15.47
C PHE A 68 -11.99 -5.36 14.24
N CYS A 69 -12.21 -6.13 13.16
CA CYS A 69 -12.76 -5.64 11.90
C CYS A 69 -13.55 -6.76 11.19
N ASP A 70 -14.61 -6.41 10.47
CA ASP A 70 -15.36 -7.36 9.64
C ASP A 70 -14.61 -7.75 8.34
N GLY A 71 -13.43 -7.20 8.11
CA GLY A 71 -12.64 -7.45 6.91
C GLY A 71 -11.17 -7.05 7.04
N ARG A 72 -10.63 -6.46 5.97
CA ARG A 72 -9.23 -6.02 5.91
C ARG A 72 -9.02 -4.71 6.66
N LEU A 73 -7.86 -4.60 7.30
CA LEU A 73 -7.35 -3.39 7.92
C LEU A 73 -6.57 -2.56 6.92
N ILE A 74 -6.33 -1.28 7.23
CA ILE A 74 -5.56 -0.38 6.36
C ILE A 74 -4.17 -0.95 6.03
N VAL A 75 -3.54 -1.64 6.98
CA VAL A 75 -2.22 -2.29 6.81
C VAL A 75 -2.22 -3.37 5.73
N ASP A 76 -3.35 -4.08 5.50
CA ASP A 76 -3.44 -5.08 4.41
C ASP A 76 -3.37 -4.43 3.03
N PHE A 77 -3.83 -3.19 2.90
CA PHE A 77 -3.77 -2.44 1.64
C PHE A 77 -2.38 -1.85 1.43
N LEU A 78 -1.77 -1.32 2.50
CA LEU A 78 -0.41 -0.78 2.45
C LEU A 78 0.64 -1.84 2.13
N SER A 79 0.50 -3.06 2.65
CA SER A 79 1.41 -4.17 2.32
C SER A 79 1.38 -4.52 0.83
N LYS A 80 0.17 -4.59 0.24
CA LYS A 80 0.00 -4.90 -1.19
C LYS A 80 0.64 -3.86 -2.11
N PHE A 81 0.61 -2.59 -1.75
CA PHE A 81 1.28 -1.54 -2.54
C PHE A 81 2.79 -1.74 -2.61
N ASN A 82 3.39 -2.34 -1.58
CA ASN A 82 4.83 -2.53 -1.51
C ASN A 82 5.30 -3.90 -2.06
N ASN A 83 4.39 -4.72 -2.61
CA ASN A 83 4.64 -6.13 -2.98
C ASN A 83 5.25 -6.95 -1.82
N ILE A 84 4.73 -6.69 -0.61
CA ILE A 84 5.03 -7.47 0.60
C ILE A 84 3.84 -8.37 0.88
#